data_AF-A0A7S3BR70-F1
#
_entry.id   AF-A0A7S3BR70-F1
#
_cell.length_a   1.000
_cell.length_b   1.000
_cell.length_c   1.000
_cell.angle_alpha   90.00
_cell.angle_beta   90.00
_cell.angle_gamma   90.00
#
_symmetry.space_group_name_H-M   'P 1'
#
loop_
_entity.id
_entity.type
_entity.pdbx_description
1 polymer ?
#
loop_
_entity_poly.entity_id
_entity_poly.type
_entity_poly.pdbx_seq_one_letter_code
_entity_poly.pdbx_strand_id
1 'polypeptide(L)'
;TARPGATVRRARHARAAPRAAAFVETPSYDVAEWTSTEVEAIAAAGVEKPDSFVKDFSKPMSIPQEGIDAAVEVMRTGRIFRYSSTSAETSQVANAEKEFAEMVGQKYAIAVNSCSSAIFVAMMCVGVKPGDQVITNGFTFTALPSCIMRIGAEPVLVEATEQYTMDLDDLEKKAQESDAKVLLLSHMRGKVCDMDRVVEICEKYGLTLVEDCAHGCGVMWKGRQLGYHAAVACYSTQSDKVGR
;
A
#
# COMPACT_ATOMS: atom_id res chain seq x y z
N THR A 1 37.54 23.59 -45.73
CA THR A 1 36.21 23.56 -46.39
C THR A 1 35.13 23.57 -45.31
N ALA A 2 34.78 24.77 -44.83
CA ALA A 2 33.82 24.96 -43.75
C ALA A 2 32.39 25.11 -44.30
N ARG A 3 31.42 24.39 -43.74
CA ARG A 3 29.99 24.55 -44.08
C ARG A 3 29.42 25.82 -43.45
N PRO A 4 28.57 26.61 -44.13
CA PRO A 4 27.93 27.78 -43.53
C PRO A 4 26.80 27.36 -42.58
N GLY A 5 26.67 28.08 -41.47
CA GLY A 5 25.77 27.79 -40.35
C GLY A 5 24.28 27.90 -40.69
N ALA A 6 23.52 26.89 -40.27
CA ALA A 6 22.07 26.92 -40.25
C ALA A 6 21.60 27.74 -39.03
N THR A 7 20.90 28.84 -39.29
CA THR A 7 20.27 29.67 -38.26
C THR A 7 18.95 29.02 -37.84
N VAL A 8 18.90 28.46 -36.62
CA VAL A 8 17.65 27.92 -36.05
C VAL A 8 16.77 29.10 -35.61
N ARG A 9 15.74 29.45 -36.39
CA ARG A 9 14.67 30.35 -35.96
C ARG A 9 13.83 29.66 -34.88
N ARG A 10 13.97 30.06 -33.62
CA ARG A 10 13.00 29.73 -32.56
C ARG A 10 11.68 30.44 -32.85
N ALA A 11 10.65 29.69 -33.21
CA ALA A 11 9.29 30.19 -33.23
C ALA A 11 8.87 30.57 -31.80
N ARG A 12 8.57 31.85 -31.57
CA ARG A 12 7.93 32.29 -30.32
C ARG A 12 6.46 31.89 -30.40
N HIS A 13 6.07 30.85 -29.68
CA HIS A 13 4.66 30.60 -29.39
C HIS A 13 4.14 31.72 -28.48
N ALA A 14 3.19 32.51 -28.99
CA ALA A 14 2.43 33.45 -28.18
C ALA A 14 1.65 32.66 -27.11
N ARG A 15 1.84 33.01 -25.84
CA ARG A 15 1.02 32.47 -24.74
C ARG A 15 -0.40 33.00 -24.91
N ALA A 16 -1.34 32.11 -25.23
CA ALA A 16 -2.75 32.41 -25.08
C ALA A 16 -3.07 32.63 -23.59
N ALA A 17 -3.88 33.65 -23.28
CA ALA A 17 -4.38 33.88 -21.92
C ALA A 17 -5.23 32.69 -21.45
N PRO A 18 -5.19 32.31 -20.15
CA PRO A 18 -5.99 31.21 -19.65
C PRO A 18 -7.48 31.59 -19.72
N ARG A 19 -8.28 30.75 -20.39
CA ARG A 19 -9.74 30.81 -20.27
C ARG A 19 -10.11 30.45 -18.84
N ALA A 20 -10.90 31.28 -18.18
CA ALA A 20 -11.50 30.95 -16.89
C ALA A 20 -12.31 29.65 -17.05
N ALA A 21 -11.89 28.59 -16.36
CA ALA A 21 -12.69 27.38 -16.25
C ALA A 21 -13.92 27.74 -15.42
N ALA A 22 -15.11 27.58 -16.01
CA ALA A 22 -16.34 27.61 -15.25
C ALA A 22 -16.28 26.47 -14.24
N PHE A 23 -16.26 26.80 -12.94
CA PHE A 23 -16.44 25.82 -11.89
C PHE A 23 -17.85 25.27 -12.02
N VAL A 24 -17.97 24.01 -12.45
CA VAL A 24 -19.19 23.22 -12.32
C VAL A 24 -19.46 23.12 -10.83
N GLU A 25 -20.68 23.46 -10.40
CA GLU A 25 -21.10 23.31 -9.01
C GLU A 25 -20.78 21.88 -8.53
N THR A 26 -19.97 21.78 -7.47
CA THR A 26 -19.71 20.52 -6.79
C THR A 26 -21.03 19.95 -6.28
N PRO A 27 -21.44 18.74 -6.68
CA PRO A 27 -22.63 18.12 -6.12
C PRO A 27 -22.49 18.02 -4.59
N SER A 28 -23.57 18.30 -3.87
CA SER A 28 -23.62 18.05 -2.43
C SER A 28 -23.70 16.54 -2.21
N TYR A 29 -22.64 15.95 -1.68
CA TYR A 29 -22.62 14.53 -1.29
C TYR A 29 -22.88 14.39 0.20
N ASP A 30 -23.70 13.41 0.57
CA ASP A 30 -23.83 13.00 1.96
C ASP A 30 -22.55 12.27 2.40
N VAL A 31 -21.82 12.89 3.31
CA VAL A 31 -20.55 12.39 3.85
C VAL A 31 -20.68 11.10 4.66
N ALA A 32 -21.91 10.69 5.01
CA ALA A 32 -22.17 9.42 5.68
C ALA A 32 -21.83 8.19 4.80
N GLU A 33 -21.87 8.34 3.47
CA GLU A 33 -21.55 7.25 2.53
C GLU A 33 -20.03 7.04 2.29
N TRP A 34 -19.18 7.91 2.85
CA TRP A 34 -17.74 7.96 2.50
C TRP A 34 -16.83 7.11 3.40
N THR A 35 -17.33 6.54 4.49
CA THR A 35 -16.52 5.72 5.41
C THR A 35 -16.82 4.25 5.22
N SER A 36 -15.80 3.48 4.82
CA SER A 36 -15.84 2.01 4.82
C SER A 36 -15.66 1.44 6.24
N THR A 37 -15.39 2.32 7.21
CA THR A 37 -15.57 2.04 8.61
C THR A 37 -17.05 2.25 8.93
N GLU A 38 -17.72 1.21 9.39
CA GLU A 38 -19.04 1.35 9.99
C GLU A 38 -18.97 2.46 11.04
N VAL A 39 -19.85 3.46 10.94
CA VAL A 39 -19.93 4.59 11.88
C VAL A 39 -20.03 4.08 13.33
N GLU A 40 -20.65 2.92 13.50
CA GLU A 40 -20.77 2.17 14.75
C GLU A 40 -19.42 1.72 15.32
N ALA A 41 -18.45 1.32 14.48
CA ALA A 41 -17.10 0.95 14.91
C ALA A 41 -16.28 2.16 15.36
N ILE A 42 -16.45 3.32 14.72
CA ILE A 42 -15.82 4.58 15.14
C ILE A 42 -16.41 5.04 16.48
N ALA A 43 -17.74 4.94 16.63
CA ALA A 43 -18.43 5.28 17.87
C ALA A 43 -18.04 4.32 19.03
N ALA A 44 -17.95 3.01 18.77
CA ALA A 44 -17.52 2.03 19.75
C ALA A 44 -16.07 2.23 20.21
N ALA A 45 -15.21 2.79 19.35
CA ALA A 45 -13.84 3.16 19.67
C ALA A 45 -13.73 4.49 20.46
N GLY A 46 -14.85 5.17 20.75
CA GLY A 46 -14.87 6.43 21.48
C GLY A 46 -14.22 7.60 20.71
N VAL A 47 -14.13 7.49 19.39
CA VAL A 47 -13.50 8.52 18.56
C VAL A 47 -14.53 9.61 18.25
N GLU A 48 -14.47 10.71 18.97
CA GLU A 48 -15.28 11.90 18.65
C GLU A 48 -14.75 12.60 17.40
N LYS A 49 -15.63 12.90 16.45
CA LYS A 49 -15.28 13.72 15.29
C LYS A 49 -14.93 15.13 15.80
N PRO A 50 -13.72 15.64 15.50
CA PRO A 50 -13.36 16.97 15.96
C PRO A 50 -14.19 18.03 15.23
N ASP A 51 -14.58 19.10 15.95
CA ASP A 51 -15.32 20.25 15.40
C ASP A 51 -14.58 20.91 14.22
N SER A 52 -13.25 20.83 14.22
CA SER A 52 -12.40 21.22 13.10
C SER A 52 -11.18 20.32 12.98
N PHE A 53 -10.83 19.96 11.74
CA PHE A 53 -9.61 19.20 11.45
C PHE A 53 -8.57 20.12 10.82
N VAL A 54 -7.61 20.58 11.62
CA VAL A 54 -6.49 21.40 11.16
C VAL A 54 -5.26 20.51 11.07
N LYS A 55 -4.99 19.98 9.87
CA LYS A 55 -3.74 19.27 9.56
C LYS A 55 -2.94 20.06 8.53
N ASP A 56 -1.67 20.29 8.85
CA ASP A 56 -0.71 20.81 7.90
C ASP A 56 -0.32 19.68 6.93
N PHE A 57 -0.88 19.71 5.72
CA PHE A 57 -0.57 18.74 4.68
C PHE A 57 0.76 19.03 3.96
N SER A 58 1.50 20.08 4.35
CA SER A 58 2.80 20.40 3.77
C SER A 58 3.96 19.63 4.41
N LYS A 59 3.73 18.96 5.55
CA LYS A 59 4.74 18.15 6.23
C LYS A 59 4.17 16.84 6.81
N PRO A 60 4.97 15.77 6.88
CA PRO A 60 4.62 14.56 7.62
C PRO A 60 4.45 14.82 9.12
N MET A 61 3.89 13.84 9.82
CA MET A 61 3.82 13.88 11.29
C MET A 61 5.23 13.90 11.88
N SER A 62 5.42 14.66 12.97
CA SER A 62 6.67 14.65 13.71
C SER A 62 6.89 13.29 14.36
N ILE A 63 8.14 12.81 14.34
CA ILE A 63 8.51 11.59 15.05
C ILE A 63 8.34 11.83 16.55
N PRO A 64 7.67 10.95 17.30
CA PRO A 64 7.56 11.06 18.76
C PRO A 64 8.93 11.11 19.44
N GLN A 65 9.05 11.82 20.57
CA GLN A 65 10.31 11.95 21.30
C GLN A 65 10.91 10.58 21.66
N GLU A 66 10.07 9.63 22.06
CA GLU A 66 10.48 8.24 22.34
C GLU A 66 11.16 7.57 21.13
N GLY A 67 10.62 7.76 19.92
CA GLY A 67 11.24 7.24 18.70
C GLY A 67 12.58 7.91 18.38
N ILE A 68 12.70 9.22 18.65
CA ILE A 68 13.97 9.95 18.51
C ILE A 68 15.01 9.41 19.50
N ASP A 69 14.62 9.25 20.76
CA ASP A 69 15.51 8.75 21.82
C ASP A 69 15.96 7.32 21.54
N ALA A 70 15.06 6.45 21.07
CA ALA A 70 15.38 5.08 20.67
C ALA A 70 16.40 5.05 19.50
N ALA A 71 16.21 5.90 18.49
CA ALA A 71 17.16 6.02 17.39
C ALA A 71 18.54 6.52 17.85
N VAL A 72 18.57 7.52 18.74
CA VAL A 72 19.81 8.03 19.34
C VAL A 72 20.52 6.95 20.15
N GLU A 73 19.78 6.15 20.90
CA GLU A 73 20.36 5.07 21.69
C GLU A 73 21.02 4.01 20.79
N VAL A 74 20.36 3.60 19.70
CA VAL A 74 20.97 2.72 18.69
C VAL A 74 22.29 3.30 18.17
N MET A 75 22.32 4.59 17.83
CA MET A 75 23.54 5.26 17.36
C MET A 75 24.66 5.21 18.41
N ARG A 76 24.35 5.42 19.70
CA ARG A 76 25.34 5.34 20.79
C ARG A 76 25.93 3.95 20.96
N THR A 77 25.15 2.88 20.70
CA THR A 77 25.66 1.50 20.81
C THR A 77 26.67 1.13 19.72
N GLY A 78 26.69 1.85 18.59
CA GLY A 78 27.45 1.49 17.39
C GLY A 78 26.90 0.27 16.62
N ARG A 79 25.85 -0.39 17.12
CA ARG A 79 25.21 -1.58 16.52
C ARG A 79 24.16 -1.18 15.48
N ILE A 80 24.58 -0.41 14.48
CA ILE A 80 23.69 0.14 13.44
C ILE A 80 23.28 -0.86 12.35
N PHE A 81 23.81 -2.08 12.39
CA PHE A 81 23.46 -3.16 11.48
C PHE A 81 22.64 -4.24 12.18
N ARG A 82 21.53 -4.68 11.58
CA ARG A 82 20.57 -5.59 12.23
C ARG A 82 21.16 -6.91 12.74
N TYR A 83 22.27 -7.38 12.16
CA TYR A 83 22.94 -8.63 12.57
C TYR A 83 24.19 -8.41 13.45
N SER A 84 24.42 -7.19 13.95
CA SER A 84 25.50 -6.90 14.89
C SER A 84 25.15 -7.20 16.36
N SER A 85 23.88 -7.53 16.62
CA SER A 85 23.38 -7.89 17.95
C SER A 85 23.79 -9.30 18.34
N THR A 86 24.07 -9.51 19.62
CA THR A 86 24.52 -10.81 20.17
C THR A 86 23.37 -11.77 20.44
N SER A 87 22.15 -11.26 20.54
CA SER A 87 20.92 -12.02 20.76
C SER A 87 19.70 -11.26 20.24
N ALA A 88 18.55 -11.94 20.13
CA ALA A 88 17.30 -11.33 19.70
C ALA A 88 16.85 -10.20 20.65
N GLU A 89 17.01 -10.40 21.97
CA GLU A 89 16.61 -9.45 23.01
C GLU A 89 17.37 -8.11 22.91
N THR A 90 18.63 -8.19 22.46
CA THR A 90 19.48 -7.00 22.27
C THR A 90 19.32 -6.36 20.88
N SER A 91 18.51 -6.95 20.00
CA SER A 91 18.29 -6.46 18.65
C SER A 91 17.00 -5.64 18.57
N GLN A 92 17.15 -4.33 18.35
CA GLN A 92 16.01 -3.44 18.15
C GLN A 92 15.12 -3.88 16.97
N VAL A 93 15.72 -4.45 15.92
CA VAL A 93 14.96 -4.95 14.77
C VAL A 93 14.16 -6.20 15.15
N ALA A 94 14.72 -7.13 15.92
CA ALA A 94 14.00 -8.34 16.31
C ALA A 94 12.87 -8.03 17.30
N ASN A 95 13.08 -7.07 18.21
CA ASN A 95 12.04 -6.60 19.12
C ASN A 95 10.91 -5.91 18.33
N ALA A 96 11.24 -5.01 17.40
CA ALA A 96 10.25 -4.38 16.53
C ALA A 96 9.47 -5.39 15.66
N GLU A 97 10.15 -6.41 15.11
CA GLU A 97 9.49 -7.50 14.37
C GLU A 97 8.52 -8.29 15.26
N LYS A 98 8.93 -8.61 16.49
CA LYS A 98 8.07 -9.30 17.46
C LYS A 98 6.85 -8.46 17.84
N GLU A 99 7.08 -7.21 18.25
CA GLU A 99 6.02 -6.28 18.65
C GLU A 99 5.05 -6.00 17.50
N PHE A 100 5.57 -5.86 16.27
CA PHE A 100 4.72 -5.69 15.10
C PHE A 100 3.88 -6.94 14.81
N ALA A 101 4.49 -8.14 14.88
CA ALA A 101 3.76 -9.39 14.70
C ALA A 101 2.62 -9.54 15.72
N GLU A 102 2.88 -9.24 16.99
CA GLU A 102 1.87 -9.22 18.05
C GLU A 102 0.77 -8.19 17.76
N MET A 103 1.13 -6.97 17.35
CA MET A 103 0.20 -5.89 17.00
C MET A 103 -0.77 -6.29 15.88
N VAL A 104 -0.27 -6.93 14.83
CA VAL A 104 -1.10 -7.35 13.68
C VAL A 104 -1.72 -8.74 13.84
N GLY A 105 -1.50 -9.40 14.98
CA GLY A 105 -2.01 -10.75 15.26
C GLY A 105 -1.42 -11.84 14.37
N GLN A 106 -0.17 -11.66 13.91
CA GLN A 106 0.55 -12.60 13.06
C GLN A 106 1.62 -13.36 13.84
N LYS A 107 1.96 -14.57 13.40
CA LYS A 107 2.98 -15.39 14.07
C LYS A 107 4.40 -14.86 13.86
N TYR A 108 4.65 -14.25 12.70
CA TYR A 108 5.97 -13.79 12.28
C TYR A 108 5.85 -12.44 11.56
N ALA A 109 6.84 -11.58 11.73
CA ALA A 109 7.05 -10.41 10.90
C ALA A 109 8.54 -10.30 10.55
N ILE A 110 8.84 -9.76 9.36
CA ILE A 110 10.21 -9.52 8.90
C ILE A 110 10.29 -8.08 8.40
N ALA A 111 11.10 -7.27 9.09
CA ALA A 111 11.34 -5.89 8.74
C ALA A 111 12.28 -5.80 7.54
N VAL A 112 11.87 -5.00 6.56
CA VAL A 112 12.66 -4.68 5.36
C VAL A 112 12.67 -3.17 5.14
N ASN A 113 13.47 -2.70 4.20
CA ASN A 113 13.71 -1.27 3.99
C ASN A 113 12.52 -0.51 3.36
N SER A 114 11.51 -1.19 2.80
CA SER A 114 10.30 -0.56 2.26
C SER A 114 9.20 -1.58 1.99
N CYS A 115 7.94 -1.14 1.85
CA CYS A 115 6.85 -2.03 1.43
C CYS A 115 7.06 -2.57 0.00
N SER A 116 7.66 -1.78 -0.91
CA SER A 116 8.01 -2.29 -2.24
C SER A 116 8.99 -3.48 -2.16
N SER A 117 9.96 -3.43 -1.24
CA SER A 117 10.84 -4.58 -0.97
C SER A 117 10.06 -5.75 -0.35
N ALA A 118 9.11 -5.48 0.54
CA ALA A 118 8.26 -6.50 1.15
C ALA A 118 7.43 -7.23 0.09
N ILE A 119 6.74 -6.48 -0.78
CA ILE A 119 5.97 -7.02 -1.91
C ILE A 119 6.86 -7.83 -2.84
N PHE A 120 8.03 -7.30 -3.22
CA PHE A 120 8.95 -8.02 -4.10
C PHE A 120 9.42 -9.35 -3.50
N VAL A 121 9.77 -9.37 -2.22
CA VAL A 121 10.15 -10.61 -1.51
C VAL A 121 8.96 -11.55 -1.36
N ALA A 122 7.78 -11.05 -1.00
CA ALA A 122 6.56 -11.84 -0.88
C ALA A 122 6.23 -12.58 -2.18
N MET A 123 6.27 -11.88 -3.30
CA MET A 123 6.05 -12.43 -4.64
C MET A 123 7.05 -13.55 -4.99
N MET A 124 8.34 -13.36 -4.68
CA MET A 124 9.33 -14.42 -4.86
C MET A 124 9.07 -15.62 -3.93
N CYS A 125 8.67 -15.38 -2.69
CA CYS A 125 8.38 -16.44 -1.71
C CYS A 125 7.17 -17.29 -2.10
N VAL A 126 6.15 -16.70 -2.72
CA VAL A 126 5.00 -17.44 -3.27
C VAL A 126 5.29 -18.06 -4.64
N GLY A 127 6.51 -17.92 -5.14
CA GLY A 127 7.01 -18.67 -6.30
C GLY A 127 6.82 -18.00 -7.66
N VAL A 128 6.55 -16.68 -7.71
CA VAL A 128 6.42 -15.94 -8.97
C VAL A 128 7.75 -15.91 -9.71
N LYS A 129 7.70 -16.22 -11.01
CA LYS A 129 8.85 -16.30 -11.92
C LYS A 129 8.70 -15.32 -13.09
N PRO A 130 9.81 -15.01 -13.79
CA PRO A 130 9.74 -14.29 -15.05
C PRO A 130 8.77 -14.97 -16.03
N GLY A 131 7.91 -14.19 -16.69
CA GLY A 131 6.88 -14.66 -17.61
C GLY A 131 5.56 -15.07 -16.97
N ASP A 132 5.49 -15.22 -15.64
CA ASP A 132 4.22 -15.52 -14.97
C ASP A 132 3.26 -14.33 -15.04
N GLN A 133 1.97 -14.61 -15.08
CA GLN A 133 0.92 -13.60 -14.91
C GLN A 133 0.56 -13.43 -13.43
N VAL A 134 0.39 -12.19 -13.00
CA VAL A 134 0.02 -11.83 -11.63
C VAL A 134 -1.17 -10.88 -11.67
N ILE A 135 -2.28 -11.27 -11.04
CA ILE A 135 -3.45 -10.41 -10.94
C ILE A 135 -3.18 -9.32 -9.89
N THR A 136 -3.50 -8.07 -10.21
CA THR A 136 -3.31 -6.92 -9.31
C THR A 136 -4.34 -5.81 -9.59
N ASN A 137 -4.50 -4.88 -8.67
CA ASN A 137 -5.35 -3.70 -8.85
C ASN A 137 -4.89 -2.85 -10.05
N GLY A 138 -5.83 -2.34 -10.84
CA GLY A 138 -5.62 -1.23 -11.76
C GLY A 138 -5.53 0.12 -11.03
N PHE A 139 -6.36 0.33 -10.00
CA PHE A 139 -6.26 1.48 -9.10
C PHE A 139 -5.36 1.15 -7.90
N THR A 140 -4.07 1.52 -7.98
CA THR A 140 -3.12 1.38 -6.86
C THR A 140 -1.91 2.30 -7.00
N PHE A 141 -1.03 2.29 -6.00
CA PHE A 141 0.29 2.90 -6.09
C PHE A 141 1.19 2.09 -7.04
N THR A 142 2.05 2.78 -7.79
CA THR A 142 2.87 2.17 -8.85
C THR A 142 3.82 1.08 -8.36
N ALA A 143 4.07 0.97 -7.06
CA ALA A 143 4.91 -0.07 -6.47
C ALA A 143 4.45 -1.49 -6.84
N LEU A 144 3.16 -1.79 -6.86
CA LEU A 144 2.66 -3.13 -7.16
C LEU A 144 3.03 -3.58 -8.58
N PRO A 145 2.55 -2.91 -9.65
CA PRO A 145 2.91 -3.30 -11.01
C PRO A 145 4.42 -3.21 -11.25
N SER A 146 5.12 -2.25 -10.62
CA SER A 146 6.58 -2.16 -10.73
C SER A 146 7.29 -3.37 -10.12
N CYS A 147 6.79 -3.93 -9.01
CA CYS A 147 7.39 -5.12 -8.39
C CYS A 147 7.15 -6.37 -9.25
N ILE A 148 5.94 -6.52 -9.81
CA ILE A 148 5.62 -7.61 -10.75
C ILE A 148 6.56 -7.55 -11.96
N MET A 149 6.64 -6.38 -12.61
CA MET A 149 7.51 -6.17 -13.78
C MET A 149 9.00 -6.33 -13.43
N ARG A 150 9.42 -5.96 -12.22
CA ARG A 150 10.81 -6.11 -11.76
C ARG A 150 11.23 -7.58 -11.63
N ILE A 151 10.30 -8.48 -11.29
CA ILE A 151 10.53 -9.93 -11.31
C ILE A 151 10.64 -10.45 -12.76
N GLY A 152 10.13 -9.69 -13.74
CA GLY A 152 9.96 -10.12 -15.13
C GLY A 152 8.61 -10.79 -15.38
N ALA A 153 7.67 -10.67 -14.44
CA ALA A 153 6.29 -11.16 -14.57
C ALA A 153 5.38 -10.09 -15.22
N GLU A 154 4.18 -10.49 -15.62
CA GLU A 154 3.20 -9.65 -16.30
C GLU A 154 1.99 -9.32 -15.39
N PRO A 155 1.70 -8.03 -15.15
CA PRO A 155 0.53 -7.65 -14.37
C PRO A 155 -0.76 -7.80 -15.18
N VAL A 156 -1.73 -8.53 -14.63
CA VAL A 156 -3.11 -8.59 -15.10
C VAL A 156 -3.93 -7.65 -14.24
N LEU A 157 -4.33 -6.51 -14.82
CA LEU A 157 -5.02 -5.45 -14.09
C LEU A 157 -6.52 -5.75 -13.93
N VAL A 158 -7.02 -5.56 -12.70
CA VAL A 158 -8.43 -5.62 -12.34
C VAL A 158 -8.96 -4.21 -12.11
N GLU A 159 -10.15 -3.91 -12.61
CA GLU A 159 -10.81 -2.62 -12.44
C GLU A 159 -11.13 -2.29 -10.97
N ALA A 160 -11.42 -1.01 -10.73
CA ALA A 160 -11.87 -0.54 -9.42
C ALA A 160 -13.35 -0.17 -9.47
N THR A 161 -14.01 -0.36 -8.33
CA THR A 161 -15.38 0.11 -8.13
C THR A 161 -15.40 1.61 -7.82
N GLU A 162 -16.59 2.21 -7.82
CA GLU A 162 -16.78 3.60 -7.38
C GLU A 162 -16.40 3.82 -5.90
N GLN A 163 -16.38 2.73 -5.10
CA GLN A 163 -15.96 2.74 -3.70
C GLN A 163 -14.43 2.66 -3.53
N TYR A 164 -13.67 2.69 -4.62
CA TYR A 164 -12.21 2.59 -4.66
C TYR A 164 -11.66 1.26 -4.14
N THR A 165 -12.47 0.20 -4.20
CA THR A 165 -12.03 -1.18 -3.93
C THR A 165 -11.83 -1.93 -5.25
N MET A 166 -11.20 -3.09 -5.21
CA MET A 166 -11.14 -3.99 -6.37
C MET A 166 -12.55 -4.44 -6.77
N ASP A 167 -12.85 -4.42 -8.07
CA ASP A 167 -14.07 -5.03 -8.61
C ASP A 167 -13.94 -6.56 -8.57
N LEU A 168 -14.79 -7.21 -7.79
CA LEU A 168 -14.71 -8.66 -7.57
C LEU A 168 -15.28 -9.48 -8.72
N ASP A 169 -16.16 -8.91 -9.53
CA ASP A 169 -16.68 -9.56 -10.74
C ASP A 169 -15.62 -9.53 -11.84
N ASP A 170 -14.93 -8.41 -12.01
CA ASP A 170 -13.77 -8.34 -12.92
C ASP A 170 -12.61 -9.21 -12.39
N LEU A 171 -12.36 -9.24 -11.07
CA LEU A 171 -11.38 -10.16 -10.48
C LEU A 171 -11.68 -11.62 -10.85
N GLU A 172 -12.90 -12.08 -10.64
CA GLU A 172 -13.31 -13.45 -10.94
C GLU A 172 -13.15 -13.75 -12.45
N LYS A 173 -13.51 -12.79 -13.30
CA LYS A 173 -13.30 -12.90 -14.75
C LYS A 173 -11.80 -13.00 -15.10
N LYS A 174 -10.93 -12.14 -14.56
CA LYS A 174 -9.48 -12.20 -14.81
C LYS A 174 -8.87 -13.49 -14.28
N ALA A 175 -9.34 -13.99 -13.15
CA ALA A 175 -8.92 -15.28 -12.59
C ALA A 175 -9.28 -16.45 -13.52
N GLN A 176 -10.41 -16.36 -14.23
CA GLN A 176 -10.83 -17.36 -15.21
C GLN A 176 -10.08 -17.25 -16.56
N GLU A 177 -9.80 -16.03 -17.02
CA GLU A 177 -9.25 -15.76 -18.36
C GLU A 177 -7.73 -15.80 -18.44
N SER A 178 -7.03 -15.67 -17.31
CA SER A 178 -5.56 -15.63 -17.25
C SER A 178 -4.95 -16.93 -16.73
N ASP A 179 -3.65 -17.11 -16.98
CA ASP A 179 -2.87 -18.23 -16.43
C ASP A 179 -2.27 -17.91 -15.04
N ALA A 180 -2.74 -16.81 -14.42
CA ALA A 180 -2.19 -16.33 -13.17
C ALA A 180 -2.37 -17.34 -12.02
N LYS A 181 -1.38 -17.37 -11.12
CA LYS A 181 -1.39 -18.18 -9.88
C LYS A 181 -1.27 -17.35 -8.62
N VAL A 182 -1.16 -16.04 -8.76
CA VAL A 182 -1.02 -15.11 -7.64
C VAL A 182 -1.94 -13.91 -7.84
N LEU A 183 -2.62 -13.54 -6.76
CA LEU A 183 -3.33 -12.29 -6.62
C LEU A 183 -2.53 -11.40 -5.66
N LEU A 184 -2.06 -10.25 -6.15
CA LEU A 184 -1.49 -9.18 -5.35
C LEU A 184 -2.55 -8.10 -5.12
N LEU A 185 -3.19 -8.12 -3.95
CA LEU A 185 -4.32 -7.24 -3.63
C LEU A 185 -3.88 -6.09 -2.71
N SER A 186 -4.03 -4.85 -3.16
CA SER A 186 -3.82 -3.64 -2.34
C SER A 186 -5.13 -3.08 -1.79
N HIS A 187 -5.11 -2.77 -0.49
CA HIS A 187 -6.20 -2.11 0.23
C HIS A 187 -6.06 -0.59 0.18
N MET A 188 -6.25 -0.04 -1.02
CA MET A 188 -5.98 1.36 -1.29
C MET A 188 -6.81 2.29 -0.41
N ARG A 189 -6.12 3.26 0.19
CA ARG A 189 -6.72 4.27 1.08
C ARG A 189 -7.48 3.67 2.28
N GLY A 190 -7.15 2.45 2.69
CA GLY A 190 -7.84 1.74 3.77
C GLY A 190 -9.26 1.27 3.38
N LYS A 191 -9.61 1.31 2.09
CA LYS A 191 -10.84 0.74 1.56
C LYS A 191 -10.63 -0.76 1.34
N VAL A 192 -11.56 -1.56 1.84
CA VAL A 192 -11.47 -3.02 1.85
C VAL A 192 -12.65 -3.58 1.07
N CYS A 193 -12.39 -4.50 0.14
CA CYS A 193 -13.44 -5.24 -0.56
C CYS A 193 -13.96 -6.39 0.32
N ASP A 194 -14.98 -7.12 -0.16
CA ASP A 194 -15.42 -8.34 0.53
C ASP A 194 -14.30 -9.39 0.50
N MET A 195 -13.59 -9.52 1.63
CA MET A 195 -12.46 -10.44 1.73
C MET A 195 -12.88 -11.91 1.75
N ASP A 196 -14.11 -12.22 2.18
CA ASP A 196 -14.60 -13.59 2.11
C ASP A 196 -14.77 -13.99 0.66
N ARG A 197 -15.34 -13.09 -0.16
CA ARG A 197 -15.47 -13.30 -1.61
C ARG A 197 -14.12 -13.38 -2.32
N VAL A 198 -13.12 -12.58 -1.91
CA VAL A 198 -11.75 -12.71 -2.44
C VAL A 198 -11.17 -14.10 -2.16
N VAL A 199 -11.31 -14.60 -0.93
CA VAL A 199 -10.81 -15.92 -0.55
C VAL A 199 -11.53 -17.02 -1.36
N GLU A 200 -12.85 -16.93 -1.51
CA GLU A 200 -13.62 -17.87 -2.36
C GLU A 200 -13.09 -17.91 -3.80
N ILE A 201 -12.82 -16.75 -4.41
CA ILE A 201 -12.26 -16.67 -5.76
C ILE A 201 -10.86 -17.29 -5.79
N CYS A 202 -10.01 -16.96 -4.83
CA CYS A 202 -8.65 -17.51 -4.74
C CYS A 202 -8.66 -19.03 -4.64
N GLU A 203 -9.52 -19.61 -3.80
CA GLU A 203 -9.68 -21.06 -3.66
C GLU A 203 -10.21 -21.70 -4.94
N LYS A 204 -11.22 -21.10 -5.57
CA LYS A 204 -11.85 -21.61 -6.78
C LYS A 204 -10.88 -21.71 -7.97
N TYR A 205 -10.00 -20.72 -8.14
CA TYR A 205 -9.07 -20.65 -9.28
C TYR A 205 -7.62 -21.01 -8.92
N GLY A 206 -7.35 -21.39 -7.66
CA GLY A 206 -6.03 -21.76 -7.19
C GLY A 206 -5.03 -20.59 -7.18
N LEU A 207 -5.48 -19.39 -6.79
CA LEU A 207 -4.64 -18.22 -6.64
C LEU A 207 -4.06 -18.17 -5.22
N THR A 208 -2.76 -17.90 -5.12
CA THR A 208 -2.12 -17.53 -3.85
C THR A 208 -2.33 -16.04 -3.61
N LEU A 209 -2.96 -15.69 -2.48
CA LEU A 209 -3.20 -14.31 -2.09
C LEU A 209 -1.96 -13.71 -1.41
N VAL A 210 -1.50 -12.57 -1.93
CA VAL A 210 -0.56 -11.65 -1.28
C VAL A 210 -1.29 -10.33 -1.07
N GLU A 211 -1.33 -9.85 0.18
CA GLU A 211 -1.99 -8.59 0.51
C GLU A 211 -0.98 -7.45 0.69
N ASP A 212 -1.20 -6.32 0.02
CA ASP A 212 -0.56 -5.04 0.32
C ASP A 212 -1.44 -4.23 1.28
N CYS A 213 -1.04 -4.26 2.55
CA CYS A 213 -1.64 -3.55 3.67
C CYS A 213 -0.92 -2.23 3.97
N ALA A 214 -0.17 -1.64 3.02
CA ALA A 214 0.53 -0.37 3.21
C ALA A 214 -0.40 0.77 3.68
N HIS A 215 -1.67 0.75 3.29
CA HIS A 215 -2.70 1.72 3.68
C HIS A 215 -3.72 1.12 4.66
N GLY A 216 -3.49 -0.10 5.15
CA GLY A 216 -4.43 -0.90 5.92
C GLY A 216 -3.94 -1.33 7.31
N CYS A 217 -2.81 -0.79 7.78
CA CYS A 217 -2.34 -1.07 9.14
C CYS A 217 -3.39 -0.64 10.17
N GLY A 218 -3.84 -1.58 11.02
CA GLY A 218 -4.92 -1.36 11.99
C GLY A 218 -6.34 -1.42 11.42
N VAL A 219 -6.52 -1.61 10.11
CA VAL A 219 -7.83 -1.86 9.50
C VAL A 219 -8.22 -3.32 9.73
N MET A 220 -9.49 -3.54 10.05
CA MET A 220 -10.02 -4.86 10.44
C MET A 220 -11.11 -5.30 9.45
N TRP A 221 -11.14 -6.58 9.11
CA TRP A 221 -12.24 -7.28 8.46
C TRP A 221 -12.82 -8.31 9.43
N LYS A 222 -14.11 -8.18 9.79
CA LYS A 222 -14.80 -9.09 10.73
C LYS A 222 -14.00 -9.36 12.03
N GLY A 223 -13.43 -8.31 12.59
CA GLY A 223 -12.64 -8.36 13.82
C GLY A 223 -11.21 -8.92 13.68
N ARG A 224 -10.72 -9.14 12.46
CA ARG A 224 -9.36 -9.60 12.18
C ARG A 224 -8.59 -8.57 11.37
N GLN A 225 -7.29 -8.43 11.66
CA GLN A 225 -6.40 -7.53 10.93
C GLN A 225 -6.32 -7.94 9.45
N LEU A 226 -6.28 -6.96 8.54
CA LEU A 226 -6.02 -7.23 7.11
C LEU A 226 -4.71 -8.00 6.92
N GLY A 227 -4.60 -8.81 5.87
CA GLY A 227 -3.47 -9.72 5.70
C GLY A 227 -3.62 -11.05 6.44
N TYR A 228 -4.67 -11.25 7.23
CA TYR A 228 -4.90 -12.52 7.95
C TYR A 228 -5.14 -13.71 7.02
N HIS A 229 -5.76 -13.49 5.86
CA HIS A 229 -6.09 -14.55 4.90
C HIS A 229 -4.99 -14.80 3.86
N ALA A 230 -4.06 -13.85 3.71
CA ALA A 230 -2.98 -13.95 2.74
C ALA A 230 -1.90 -14.95 3.16
N ALA A 231 -1.22 -15.52 2.16
CA ALA A 231 0.03 -16.25 2.39
C ALA A 231 1.13 -15.31 2.93
N VAL A 232 1.14 -14.06 2.47
CA VAL A 232 2.03 -13.00 2.96
C VAL A 232 1.29 -11.66 2.93
N ALA A 233 1.41 -10.90 4.02
CA ALA A 233 0.92 -9.53 4.12
C ALA A 233 2.08 -8.53 4.18
N CYS A 234 2.00 -7.47 3.38
CA CYS A 234 3.03 -6.44 3.26
C CYS A 234 2.56 -5.13 3.89
N TYR A 235 3.40 -4.53 4.73
CA TYR A 235 3.09 -3.28 5.42
C TYR A 235 4.11 -2.20 5.11
N SER A 236 3.71 -0.94 5.25
CA SER A 236 4.56 0.22 4.99
C SER A 236 4.66 1.11 6.22
N THR A 237 5.90 1.50 6.55
CA THR A 237 6.23 2.44 7.63
C THR A 237 6.82 3.75 7.08
N GLN A 238 6.54 4.06 5.81
CA GLN A 238 6.91 5.36 5.24
C GLN A 238 6.23 6.50 6.03
N SER A 239 6.84 7.69 6.04
CA SER A 239 6.47 8.81 6.92
C SER A 239 5.00 9.26 6.90
N ASP A 240 4.27 8.99 5.81
CA ASP A 240 2.85 9.36 5.67
C ASP A 240 1.90 8.18 5.90
N LYS A 241 2.42 7.03 6.32
CA LYS A 241 1.63 5.86 6.69
C LYS A 241 1.17 5.96 8.14
N VAL A 242 0.06 5.29 8.41
CA VAL A 242 -0.46 5.19 9.77
C VAL A 242 0.42 4.20 10.53
N GLY A 243 1.21 4.71 11.47
CA GLY A 243 1.75 3.93 12.59
C GLY A 243 0.90 4.23 13.82
N ARG A 244 0.55 3.19 14.59
CA ARG A 244 0.09 3.39 15.97
C ARG A 244 1.30 3.55 16.87
#